data_AF-A0AA97E9G9-F1
#
_entry.id   AF-A0AA97E9G9-F1
#
_cell.length_a   1.000
_cell.length_b   1.000
_cell.length_c   1.000
_cell.angle_alpha   90.00
_cell.angle_beta   90.00
_cell.angle_gamma   90.00
#
_symmetry.space_group_name_H-M   'P 1'
#
loop_
_entity.id
_entity.type
_entity.pdbx_description
1 polymer ?
#
loop_
_entity_poly.entity_id
_entity_poly.type
_entity_poly.pdbx_seq_one_letter_code
_entity_poly.pdbx_strand_id
1 'polypeptide(L)'
;MTTGDKAKRATVAIGPLSVDGFQMPDGSYRMSQAQIAECIGTTPQNASNFLRSKAFKALRGRESTDQSFESIEVESAQQTTGGTRINAVPLDVVWAFWLYQCSRGGQRAYQLLAALGLESLERHFDAAFGVERSESDRNALLAQRLQQTEADLAVLGEAYALPDVLIEDNERLRAENQVLRDQVQELGGQPGQPPGFPPS
;
A
#
# COMPACT_ATOMS: atom_id res chain seq x y z
N MET A 1 -6.00 39.41 -10.78
CA MET A 1 -5.58 38.13 -11.37
C MET A 1 -4.54 38.43 -12.44
N THR A 2 -3.27 38.36 -12.05
CA THR A 2 -2.12 38.55 -12.94
C THR A 2 -1.61 37.17 -13.37
N THR A 3 -1.08 37.09 -14.57
CA THR A 3 -0.61 35.91 -15.31
C THR A 3 0.49 35.05 -14.64
N GLY A 4 0.76 35.21 -13.33
CA GLY A 4 1.83 34.55 -12.57
C GLY A 4 1.41 33.45 -11.59
N ASP A 5 0.13 33.10 -11.51
CA ASP A 5 -0.40 32.19 -10.46
C ASP A 5 -0.54 30.72 -10.90
N LYS A 6 0.07 30.31 -12.03
CA LYS A 6 -0.08 28.94 -12.56
C LYS A 6 0.90 27.98 -11.90
N ALA A 7 0.44 26.75 -11.67
CA ALA A 7 1.31 25.69 -11.17
C ALA A 7 2.19 25.14 -12.31
N LYS A 8 3.47 24.94 -12.01
CA LYS A 8 4.43 24.28 -12.90
C LYS A 8 4.27 22.77 -12.78
N ARG A 9 4.06 22.09 -13.91
CA ARG A 9 3.97 20.62 -13.96
C ARG A 9 5.34 20.00 -14.23
N ALA A 10 5.65 18.93 -13.52
CA ALA A 10 6.80 18.08 -13.80
C ALA A 10 6.42 16.61 -13.59
N THR A 11 7.03 15.73 -14.38
CA THR A 11 7.00 14.29 -14.09
C THR A 11 8.01 13.99 -13.00
N VAL A 12 7.55 13.40 -11.90
CA VAL A 12 8.35 13.02 -10.74
C VAL A 12 8.45 11.50 -10.70
N ALA A 13 9.68 10.98 -10.66
CA ALA A 13 9.92 9.56 -10.42
C ALA A 13 9.92 9.29 -8.91
N ILE A 14 9.20 8.25 -8.50
CA ILE A 14 9.19 7.71 -7.14
C ILE A 14 9.46 6.22 -7.25
N GLY A 15 10.74 5.86 -7.31
CA GLY A 15 11.18 4.51 -7.65
C GLY A 15 10.63 4.07 -9.01
N PRO A 16 9.79 3.03 -9.08
CA PRO A 16 9.19 2.56 -10.34
C PRO A 16 7.95 3.38 -10.76
N LEU A 17 7.46 4.29 -9.90
CA LEU A 17 6.26 5.08 -10.15
C LEU A 17 6.62 6.38 -10.88
N SER A 18 5.79 6.78 -11.83
CA SER A 18 5.89 8.08 -12.51
C SER A 18 4.62 8.87 -12.24
N VAL A 19 4.76 10.04 -11.61
CA VAL A 19 3.63 10.82 -11.10
C VAL A 19 3.73 12.27 -11.56
N ASP A 20 2.59 12.94 -11.72
CA ASP A 20 2.56 14.37 -12.00
C ASP A 20 2.69 15.16 -10.69
N GLY A 21 3.82 15.86 -10.57
CA GLY A 21 4.06 16.85 -9.53
C GLY A 21 3.72 18.25 -10.02
N PHE A 22 3.11 19.03 -9.14
CA PHE A 22 2.76 20.42 -9.39
C PHE A 22 3.46 21.31 -8.36
N GLN A 23 4.34 22.19 -8.81
CA GLN A 23 4.93 23.23 -7.98
C GLN A 23 4.07 24.49 -8.07
N MET A 24 3.55 24.92 -6.93
CA MET A 24 2.76 26.15 -6.80
C MET A 24 3.69 27.38 -6.78
N PRO A 25 3.18 28.59 -7.08
CA PRO A 25 3.98 29.82 -7.05
C PRO A 25 4.62 30.14 -5.69
N ASP A 26 4.01 29.65 -4.59
CA ASP A 26 4.54 29.78 -3.23
C ASP A 26 5.66 28.77 -2.89
N GLY A 27 6.03 27.92 -3.85
CA GLY A 27 7.05 26.87 -3.69
C GLY A 27 6.50 25.57 -3.09
N SER A 28 5.23 25.51 -2.69
CA SER A 28 4.62 24.27 -2.21
C SER A 28 4.42 23.26 -3.35
N TYR A 29 4.40 21.97 -3.00
CA TYR A 29 4.22 20.89 -3.96
C TYR A 29 2.87 20.20 -3.76
N ARG A 30 2.27 19.79 -4.88
CA ARG A 30 1.03 19.02 -4.93
C ARG A 30 1.14 17.87 -5.91
N MET A 31 0.25 16.90 -5.74
CA MET A 31 0.16 15.71 -6.57
C MET A 31 -1.28 15.53 -7.08
N SER A 32 -1.44 14.96 -8.26
CA SER A 32 -2.77 14.66 -8.82
C SER A 32 -3.55 13.72 -7.92
N GLN A 33 -4.81 14.06 -7.61
CA GLN A 33 -5.71 13.25 -6.78
C GLN A 33 -5.92 11.83 -7.34
N ALA A 34 -5.94 11.66 -8.66
CA ALA A 34 -6.08 10.32 -9.25
C ALA A 34 -4.84 9.46 -8.95
N GLN A 35 -3.65 10.05 -9.15
CA GLN A 35 -2.39 9.34 -9.02
C GLN A 35 -2.06 8.97 -7.57
N ILE A 36 -2.52 9.72 -6.56
CA ILE A 36 -2.31 9.31 -5.16
C ILE A 36 -2.95 7.94 -4.88
N ALA A 37 -4.09 7.64 -5.50
CA ALA A 37 -4.78 6.38 -5.35
C ALA A 37 -4.11 5.27 -6.18
N GLU A 38 -3.74 5.59 -7.43
CA GLU A 38 -3.08 4.67 -8.36
C GLU A 38 -1.73 4.18 -7.83
N CYS A 39 -0.93 5.05 -7.20
CA CYS A 39 0.39 4.71 -6.63
C CYS A 39 0.34 3.55 -5.64
N ILE A 40 -0.78 3.38 -4.95
CA ILE A 40 -0.99 2.33 -3.95
C ILE A 40 -2.01 1.27 -4.42
N GLY A 41 -2.36 1.26 -5.71
CA GLY A 41 -3.27 0.28 -6.31
C GLY A 41 -4.73 0.42 -5.86
N THR A 42 -5.20 1.64 -5.60
CA THR A 42 -6.59 1.89 -5.18
C THR A 42 -7.32 2.82 -6.14
N THR A 43 -8.64 2.95 -5.99
CA THR A 43 -9.46 3.79 -6.88
C THR A 43 -9.42 5.27 -6.48
N PRO A 44 -9.53 6.22 -7.42
CA PRO A 44 -9.66 7.65 -7.10
C PRO A 44 -10.84 7.97 -6.16
N GLN A 45 -11.86 7.12 -6.13
CA GLN A 45 -12.97 7.22 -5.19
C GLN A 45 -12.52 7.02 -3.73
N ASN A 46 -11.56 6.13 -3.47
CA ASN A 46 -11.03 5.93 -2.10
C ASN A 46 -10.32 7.19 -1.58
N ALA A 47 -9.51 7.83 -2.43
CA ALA A 47 -8.90 9.13 -2.12
C ALA A 47 -9.97 10.20 -1.84
N SER A 48 -11.00 10.29 -2.70
CA SER A 48 -12.11 11.23 -2.52
C SER A 48 -12.88 10.98 -1.21
N ASN A 49 -13.16 9.72 -0.88
CA ASN A 49 -13.85 9.33 0.34
C ASN A 49 -13.03 9.63 1.59
N PHE A 50 -11.71 9.43 1.52
CA PHE A 50 -10.80 9.74 2.62
C PHE A 50 -10.85 11.23 3.00
N LEU A 51 -10.80 12.14 2.02
CA LEU A 51 -10.86 13.60 2.28
C LEU A 51 -12.16 14.02 2.99
N ARG A 52 -13.25 13.29 2.77
CA ARG A 52 -14.56 13.52 3.42
C ARG A 52 -14.70 12.77 4.75
N SER A 53 -13.73 11.94 5.11
CA SER A 53 -13.85 11.02 6.26
C SER A 53 -13.54 11.70 7.59
N LYS A 54 -14.09 11.14 8.67
CA LYS A 54 -13.72 11.51 10.05
C LYS A 54 -12.25 11.19 10.35
N ALA A 55 -11.67 10.18 9.69
CA ALA A 55 -10.27 9.80 9.87
C ALA A 55 -9.32 10.91 9.41
N PHE A 56 -9.59 11.53 8.26
CA PHE A 56 -8.84 12.69 7.80
C PHE A 56 -8.97 13.87 8.78
N LYS A 57 -10.18 14.16 9.27
CA LYS A 57 -10.41 15.20 10.29
C LYS A 57 -9.66 14.93 11.60
N ALA A 58 -9.56 13.66 12.00
CA ALA A 58 -8.81 13.25 13.18
C ALA A 58 -7.29 13.40 13.01
N LEU A 59 -6.74 12.99 11.85
CA LEU A 59 -5.31 13.07 11.55
C LEU A 59 -4.78 14.52 11.49
N ARG A 60 -5.63 15.49 11.13
CA ARG A 60 -5.23 16.90 10.95
C ARG A 60 -5.39 17.77 12.20
N GLY A 61 -5.98 17.26 13.29
CA GLY A 61 -6.09 17.99 14.55
C GLY A 61 -7.04 19.21 14.51
N ARG A 62 -8.35 18.94 14.69
CA ARG A 62 -9.51 19.88 14.81
C ARG A 62 -9.97 20.58 13.53
N GLU A 63 -11.27 20.95 13.57
CA GLU A 63 -12.15 21.70 12.65
C GLU A 63 -11.56 22.19 11.33
N SER A 64 -10.83 21.34 10.61
CA SER A 64 -10.46 21.63 9.24
C SER A 64 -11.76 21.69 8.47
N THR A 65 -12.16 22.91 8.11
CA THR A 65 -13.12 23.19 7.06
C THR A 65 -12.79 22.28 5.89
N ASP A 66 -13.82 21.63 5.37
CA ASP A 66 -13.71 20.54 4.40
C ASP A 66 -12.64 20.85 3.36
N GLN A 67 -11.47 20.19 3.45
CA GLN A 67 -10.49 20.27 2.39
C GLN A 67 -11.01 19.41 1.24
N SER A 68 -11.72 20.05 0.32
CA SER A 68 -11.85 19.53 -1.02
C SER A 68 -10.50 19.64 -1.72
N PHE A 69 -10.22 18.72 -2.63
CA PHE A 69 -9.18 18.91 -3.64
C PHE A 69 -9.32 20.30 -4.27
N GLU A 70 -8.20 20.96 -4.53
CA GLU A 70 -8.23 22.25 -5.21
C GLU A 70 -8.07 22.02 -6.70
N SER A 71 -8.97 22.62 -7.47
CA SER A 71 -8.85 22.66 -8.92
C SER A 71 -7.82 23.74 -9.27
N ILE A 72 -6.60 23.31 -9.58
CA ILE A 72 -5.49 24.21 -9.90
C ILE A 72 -5.37 24.38 -11.42
N GLU A 73 -5.04 25.59 -11.87
CA GLU A 73 -4.65 25.83 -13.26
C GLU A 73 -3.18 25.50 -13.46
N VAL A 74 -2.92 24.65 -14.46
CA VAL A 74 -1.59 24.16 -14.78
C VAL A 74 -1.10 24.81 -16.06
N GLU A 75 0.18 25.15 -16.11
CA GLU A 75 0.83 25.58 -17.35
C GLU A 75 0.70 24.48 -18.42
N SER A 76 0.05 24.81 -19.54
CA SER A 76 -0.06 23.88 -20.67
C SER A 76 1.16 23.99 -21.58
N ALA A 77 1.75 22.85 -21.95
CA ALA A 77 2.85 22.80 -22.92
C ALA A 77 2.42 23.26 -24.34
N GLN A 78 1.10 23.24 -24.60
CA GLN A 78 0.49 23.73 -25.84
C GLN A 78 -0.42 24.91 -25.49
N GLN A 79 -0.23 26.04 -26.18
CA GLN A 79 -1.02 27.27 -26.05
C GLN A 79 -2.44 27.10 -26.64
N THR A 80 -3.17 26.06 -26.24
CA THR A 80 -4.61 25.98 -26.47
C THR A 80 -5.30 26.88 -25.45
N THR A 81 -6.17 27.74 -25.95
CA THR A 81 -6.94 28.72 -25.20
C THR A 81 -7.78 28.03 -24.13
N GLY A 82 -7.30 28.05 -22.88
CA GLY A 82 -7.94 27.44 -21.71
C GLY A 82 -6.95 26.56 -20.94
N GLY A 83 -6.49 27.02 -19.78
CA GLY A 83 -5.60 26.24 -18.92
C GLY A 83 -6.24 24.90 -18.52
N THR A 84 -5.47 23.81 -18.54
CA THR A 84 -5.94 22.52 -18.03
C THR A 84 -6.06 22.62 -16.51
N ARG A 85 -7.27 22.38 -15.99
CA ARG A 85 -7.51 22.32 -14.54
C ARG A 85 -7.37 20.90 -14.03
N ILE A 86 -6.62 20.73 -12.94
CA ILE A 86 -6.37 19.43 -12.32
C ILE A 86 -6.74 19.50 -10.84
N ASN A 87 -7.36 18.43 -10.34
CA ASN A 87 -7.57 18.26 -8.91
C ASN A 87 -6.25 17.81 -8.28
N ALA A 88 -5.60 18.70 -7.55
CA ALA A 88 -4.32 18.43 -6.92
C ALA A 88 -4.42 18.54 -5.39
N VAL A 89 -3.70 17.66 -4.70
CA VAL A 89 -3.66 17.59 -3.23
C VAL A 89 -2.25 17.90 -2.71
N PRO A 90 -2.12 18.64 -1.59
CA PRO A 90 -0.85 18.85 -0.90
C PRO A 90 -0.16 17.55 -0.46
N LEU A 91 1.18 17.51 -0.44
CA LEU A 91 1.94 16.30 -0.10
C LEU A 91 1.68 15.75 1.31
N ASP A 92 1.36 16.60 2.28
CA ASP A 92 0.96 16.18 3.63
C ASP A 92 -0.37 15.41 3.61
N VAL A 93 -1.29 15.79 2.73
CA VAL A 93 -2.55 15.06 2.50
C VAL A 93 -2.31 13.74 1.77
N VAL A 94 -1.38 13.71 0.79
CA VAL A 94 -0.93 12.48 0.12
C VAL A 94 -0.41 11.48 1.16
N TRP A 95 0.51 11.93 2.01
CA TRP A 95 1.10 11.12 3.08
C TRP A 95 0.02 10.61 4.05
N ALA A 96 -0.90 11.48 4.51
CA ALA A 96 -1.97 11.09 5.41
C ALA A 96 -2.90 10.04 4.80
N PHE A 97 -3.21 10.16 3.51
CA PHE A 97 -4.02 9.17 2.79
C PHE A 97 -3.32 7.81 2.72
N TRP A 98 -2.04 7.78 2.35
CA TRP A 98 -1.29 6.52 2.31
C TRP A 98 -1.16 5.89 3.70
N LEU A 99 -0.93 6.69 4.75
CA LEU A 99 -0.86 6.21 6.13
C LEU A 99 -2.20 5.62 6.58
N TYR A 100 -3.30 6.30 6.25
CA TYR A 100 -4.65 5.77 6.49
C TYR A 100 -4.85 4.42 5.80
N GLN A 101 -4.39 4.27 4.55
CA GLN A 101 -4.51 3.00 3.84
C GLN A 101 -3.64 1.89 4.46
N CYS A 102 -2.48 2.22 5.03
CA CYS A 102 -1.70 1.27 5.83
C CYS A 102 -2.49 0.75 7.03
N SER A 103 -3.16 1.64 7.77
CA SER A 103 -3.97 1.26 8.94
C SER A 103 -5.13 0.32 8.61
N ARG A 104 -5.49 0.22 7.32
CA ARG A 104 -6.53 -0.68 6.80
C ARG A 104 -5.97 -1.94 6.14
N GLY A 105 -4.69 -2.25 6.34
CA GLY A 105 -4.04 -3.42 5.76
C GLY A 105 -3.59 -3.23 4.31
N GLY A 106 -3.52 -2.00 3.80
CA GLY A 106 -3.04 -1.72 2.45
C GLY A 106 -1.54 -1.98 2.31
N GLN A 107 -1.17 -3.19 1.89
CA GLN A 107 0.23 -3.62 1.77
C GLN A 107 1.06 -2.72 0.86
N ARG A 108 0.54 -2.34 -0.32
CA ARG A 108 1.23 -1.42 -1.25
C ARG A 108 1.48 -0.04 -0.66
N ALA A 109 0.52 0.49 0.10
CA ALA A 109 0.70 1.77 0.78
C ALA A 109 1.78 1.66 1.87
N TYR A 110 1.80 0.54 2.61
CA TYR A 110 2.81 0.27 3.62
C TYR A 110 4.22 0.16 3.03
N GLN A 111 4.37 -0.65 1.97
CA GLN A 111 5.63 -0.81 1.24
C GLN A 111 6.16 0.54 0.75
N LEU A 112 5.31 1.35 0.13
CA LEU A 112 5.69 2.67 -0.38
C LEU A 112 6.12 3.62 0.73
N LEU A 113 5.34 3.72 1.82
CA LEU A 113 5.69 4.60 2.94
C LEU A 113 6.94 4.14 3.69
N ALA A 114 7.13 2.83 3.88
CA ALA A 114 8.33 2.29 4.51
C ALA A 114 9.58 2.59 3.67
N ALA A 115 9.51 2.38 2.34
CA ALA A 115 10.62 2.66 1.44
C ALA A 115 10.97 4.15 1.40
N LEU A 116 9.97 5.03 1.31
CA LEU A 116 10.15 6.49 1.35
C LEU A 116 10.73 6.97 2.69
N GLY A 117 10.23 6.41 3.81
CA GLY A 117 10.74 6.73 5.15
C GLY A 117 12.20 6.35 5.32
N LEU A 118 12.59 5.15 4.85
CA LEU A 118 13.98 4.70 4.87
C LEU A 118 14.86 5.58 3.97
N GLU A 119 14.43 5.88 2.76
CA GLU A 119 15.17 6.76 1.85
C GLU A 119 15.39 8.15 2.48
N SER A 120 14.37 8.72 3.13
CA SER A 120 14.50 10.01 3.83
C SER A 120 15.56 9.96 4.92
N LEU A 121 15.62 8.87 5.70
CA LEU A 121 16.65 8.69 6.72
C LEU A 121 18.04 8.56 6.08
N GLU A 122 18.18 7.76 5.03
CA GLU A 122 19.45 7.60 4.33
C GLU A 122 19.96 8.89 3.71
N ARG A 123 19.07 9.74 3.16
CA ARG A 123 19.46 11.07 2.67
C ARG A 123 20.10 11.91 3.78
N HIS A 124 19.57 11.84 5.02
CA HIS A 124 20.17 12.53 6.16
C HIS A 124 21.53 11.96 6.55
N PHE A 125 21.69 10.63 6.49
CA PHE A 125 22.96 9.97 6.79
C PHE A 125 24.00 10.26 5.69
N ASP A 126 23.61 10.18 4.43
CA ASP A 126 24.45 10.50 3.28
C ASP A 126 25.02 11.91 3.39
N ALA A 127 24.17 12.89 3.72
CA ALA A 127 24.62 14.26 3.96
C ALA A 127 25.62 14.36 5.12
N ALA A 128 25.40 13.62 6.21
CA ALA A 128 26.29 13.62 7.37
C ALA A 128 27.65 12.95 7.09
N PHE A 129 27.70 11.98 6.17
CA PHE A 129 28.91 11.23 5.82
C PHE A 129 29.53 11.66 4.47
N GLY A 130 29.00 12.70 3.83
CA GLY A 130 29.49 13.19 2.53
C GLY A 130 29.32 12.18 1.39
N VAL A 131 28.32 11.30 1.47
CA VAL A 131 28.02 10.33 0.42
C VAL A 131 27.16 10.99 -0.64
N GLU A 132 27.68 11.09 -1.87
CA GLU A 132 26.92 11.59 -3.01
C GLU A 132 26.22 10.43 -3.73
N ARG A 133 24.89 10.51 -3.81
CA ARG A 133 24.05 9.64 -4.63
C ARG A 133 23.19 10.48 -5.56
N SER A 134 23.05 10.04 -6.81
CA SER A 134 22.15 10.69 -7.75
C SER A 134 20.68 10.35 -7.44
N GLU A 135 19.75 11.18 -7.91
CA GLU A 135 18.31 10.84 -7.80
C GLU A 135 17.96 9.57 -8.59
N SER A 136 18.69 9.24 -9.67
CA SER A 136 18.51 7.96 -10.37
C SER A 136 18.92 6.76 -9.52
N ASP A 137 20.02 6.87 -8.76
CA ASP A 137 20.46 5.79 -7.85
C ASP A 137 19.44 5.58 -6.73
N ARG A 138 18.91 6.68 -6.18
CA ARG A 138 17.86 6.63 -5.15
C ARG A 138 16.59 5.96 -5.69
N ASN A 139 16.15 6.34 -6.88
CA ASN A 139 15.00 5.70 -7.53
C ASN A 139 15.23 4.20 -7.79
N ALA A 140 16.43 3.81 -8.22
CA ALA A 140 16.77 2.40 -8.42
C ALA A 140 16.73 1.62 -7.09
N LEU A 141 17.30 2.18 -6.02
CA LEU A 141 17.26 1.59 -4.68
C LEU A 141 15.82 1.48 -4.14
N LEU A 142 15.00 2.52 -4.34
CA LEU A 142 13.60 2.50 -3.92
C LEU A 142 12.82 1.43 -4.69
N ALA A 143 13.04 1.28 -5.99
CA ALA A 143 12.42 0.21 -6.79
C ALA A 143 12.82 -1.19 -6.31
N GLN A 144 14.11 -1.40 -6.02
CA GLN A 144 14.60 -2.66 -5.45
C GLN A 144 13.94 -2.97 -4.10
N ARG A 145 13.80 -1.98 -3.22
CA ARG A 145 13.16 -2.16 -1.90
C ARG A 145 11.70 -2.53 -2.00
N LEU A 146 10.97 -1.91 -2.93
CA LEU A 146 9.56 -2.24 -3.15
C LEU A 146 9.41 -3.71 -3.58
N GLN A 147 10.25 -4.16 -4.52
CA GLN A 147 10.26 -5.56 -4.95
C GLN A 147 10.62 -6.52 -3.81
N GLN A 148 11.64 -6.21 -3.03
CA GLN A 148 12.05 -7.05 -1.89
C GLN A 148 10.94 -7.13 -0.83
N THR A 149 10.35 -6.00 -0.46
CA THR A 149 9.29 -5.95 0.56
C THR A 149 8.03 -6.69 0.09
N GLU A 150 7.73 -6.67 -1.21
CA GLU A 150 6.66 -7.46 -1.80
C GLU A 150 6.93 -8.96 -1.70
N ALA A 151 8.15 -9.40 -2.03
CA ALA A 151 8.55 -10.80 -1.87
C ALA A 151 8.50 -11.25 -0.40
N ASP A 152 9.02 -10.45 0.53
CA ASP A 152 9.05 -10.77 1.95
C ASP A 152 7.64 -10.91 2.54
N LEU A 153 6.72 -10.01 2.16
CA LEU A 153 5.34 -10.07 2.61
C LEU A 153 4.58 -11.28 2.05
N ALA A 154 4.89 -11.71 0.83
CA ALA A 154 4.32 -12.93 0.25
C ALA A 154 4.77 -14.18 1.03
N VAL A 155 6.08 -14.29 1.30
CA VAL A 155 6.66 -15.40 2.08
C VAL A 155 6.09 -15.45 3.50
N LEU A 156 5.96 -14.29 4.17
CA LEU A 156 5.34 -14.22 5.49
C LEU A 156 3.87 -14.64 5.44
N GLY A 157 3.13 -14.20 4.42
CA GLY A 157 1.73 -14.61 4.22
C GLY A 157 1.57 -16.12 4.11
N GLU A 158 2.42 -16.78 3.31
CA GLU A 158 2.43 -18.24 3.17
C GLU A 158 2.79 -18.94 4.49
N ALA A 159 3.82 -18.45 5.19
CA ALA A 159 4.27 -19.04 6.45
C ALA A 159 3.20 -18.95 7.56
N TYR A 160 2.43 -17.86 7.61
CA TYR A 160 1.34 -17.70 8.58
C TYR A 160 0.03 -18.38 8.18
N ALA A 161 -0.20 -18.66 6.89
CA ALA A 161 -1.35 -19.44 6.43
C ALA A 161 -1.19 -20.95 6.68
N LEU A 162 0.05 -21.45 6.67
CA LEU A 162 0.34 -22.88 6.81
C LEU A 162 -0.20 -23.49 8.13
N PRO A 163 -0.06 -22.86 9.31
CA PRO A 163 -0.67 -23.35 10.55
C PRO A 163 -2.20 -23.46 10.48
N ASP A 164 -2.89 -22.50 9.87
CA ASP A 164 -4.36 -22.50 9.79
C ASP A 164 -4.85 -23.67 8.92
N VAL A 165 -4.20 -23.90 7.77
CA VAL A 165 -4.49 -25.05 6.90
C VAL A 165 -4.23 -26.38 7.62
N LEU A 166 -3.13 -26.47 8.40
CA LEU A 166 -2.79 -27.68 9.16
C LEU A 166 -3.77 -27.94 10.31
N ILE A 167 -4.36 -26.90 10.90
CA ILE A 167 -5.41 -27.01 11.91
C ILE A 167 -6.68 -27.55 11.26
N GLU A 168 -7.14 -26.93 10.16
CA GLU A 168 -8.34 -27.37 9.43
C GLU A 168 -8.21 -28.82 8.93
N ASP A 169 -7.06 -29.19 8.36
CA ASP A 169 -6.80 -30.56 7.90
C ASP A 169 -6.77 -31.57 9.06
N ASN A 170 -6.20 -31.20 10.22
CA ASN A 170 -6.23 -32.07 11.41
C ASN A 170 -7.66 -32.29 11.91
N GLU A 171 -8.49 -31.24 11.92
CA GLU A 171 -9.88 -31.34 12.34
C GLU A 171 -10.68 -32.24 11.38
N ARG A 172 -10.49 -32.07 10.06
CA ARG A 172 -11.08 -32.97 9.06
C ARG A 172 -10.66 -34.42 9.27
N LEU A 173 -9.35 -34.69 9.39
CA LEU A 173 -8.83 -36.04 9.59
C LEU A 173 -9.33 -36.67 10.89
N ARG A 174 -9.49 -35.89 11.96
CA ARG A 174 -10.06 -36.37 13.23
C ARG A 174 -11.53 -36.74 13.07
N ALA A 175 -12.31 -35.94 12.37
CA ALA A 175 -13.71 -36.24 12.10
C ALA A 175 -13.87 -37.52 11.25
N GLU A 176 -13.08 -37.67 10.18
CA GLU A 176 -13.07 -38.88 9.34
C GLU A 176 -12.66 -40.13 10.14
N ASN A 177 -11.60 -40.03 10.95
CA ASN A 177 -11.18 -41.14 11.81
C ASN A 177 -12.24 -41.53 12.84
N GLN A 178 -13.00 -40.57 13.36
CA GLN A 178 -14.10 -40.88 14.29
C GLN A 178 -15.20 -41.67 13.59
N VAL A 179 -15.63 -41.23 12.40
CA VAL A 179 -16.64 -41.92 11.59
C VAL A 179 -16.20 -43.36 11.26
N LEU A 180 -14.93 -43.55 10.87
CA LEU A 180 -14.39 -44.87 10.58
C LEU A 180 -14.36 -45.77 11.82
N ARG A 181 -14.03 -45.21 12.99
CA ARG A 181 -14.05 -45.96 14.25
C ARG A 181 -15.46 -46.42 14.61
N ASP A 182 -16.45 -45.54 14.45
CA ASP A 182 -17.85 -45.85 14.73
C ASP A 182 -18.35 -46.96 13.78
N GLN A 183 -18.02 -46.89 12.49
CA GLN A 183 -18.35 -47.94 11.51
C GLN A 183 -17.70 -49.30 11.83
N VAL A 184 -16.42 -49.31 12.22
CA VAL A 184 -15.73 -50.55 12.62
C VAL A 184 -16.39 -51.18 13.84
N GLN A 185 -16.81 -50.35 14.79
CA GLN A 185 -17.50 -50.80 16.00
C GLN A 185 -18.90 -51.35 15.70
N GLU A 186 -19.67 -50.73 14.79
CA GLU A 186 -20.95 -51.24 14.31
C GLU A 186 -20.82 -52.60 13.60
N LEU A 187 -19.73 -52.82 12.89
CA LEU A 187 -19.42 -54.09 12.22
C LEU A 187 -18.84 -55.16 13.17
N GLY A 188 -18.75 -54.87 14.47
CA GLY A 188 -18.26 -55.80 15.49
C GLY A 188 -16.73 -55.96 15.55
N GLY A 189 -15.98 -55.11 14.87
CA GLY A 189 -14.52 -55.06 14.93
C GLY A 189 -14.02 -54.19 16.10
N GLN A 190 -12.80 -54.45 16.59
CA GLN A 190 -12.11 -53.54 17.50
C GLN A 190 -11.25 -52.55 16.70
N PRO A 191 -11.47 -51.22 16.85
CA PRO A 191 -10.64 -50.23 16.19
C PRO A 191 -9.17 -50.35 16.63
N GLY A 192 -8.26 -50.56 15.68
CA GLY A 192 -6.81 -50.63 15.92
C GLY A 192 -6.23 -52.03 16.13
N GLN A 193 -7.02 -53.11 16.07
CA GLN A 193 -6.49 -54.47 16.05
C GLN A 193 -6.17 -54.92 14.61
N PRO A 194 -4.93 -55.37 14.30
CA PRO A 194 -4.69 -56.05 13.03
C PRO A 194 -5.50 -57.36 13.00
N PRO A 195 -5.97 -57.80 11.81
CA PRO A 195 -6.80 -59.00 11.69
C PRO A 195 -6.04 -60.20 12.28
N GLY A 196 -6.66 -60.85 13.27
CA GLY A 196 -6.08 -62.00 13.94
C GLY A 196 -5.83 -63.13 12.94
N PHE A 197 -4.57 -63.49 12.72
CA PHE A 197 -4.23 -64.70 11.99
C PHE A 197 -4.67 -65.90 12.84
N PRO A 198 -5.41 -66.87 12.26
CA PRO A 198 -5.86 -68.04 13.00
C PRO A 198 -4.65 -68.85 13.47
N PRO A 199 -4.69 -69.40 14.71
CA PRO A 199 -3.61 -70.25 15.20
C PRO A 199 -3.50 -71.53 14.36
N SER A 200 -2.25 -71.95 14.16
CA SER A 200 -1.82 -73.09 13.34
C SER A 200 -2.31 -74.43 13.87
#